data_AF-A0A7J2NL82-F1
#
_entry.id   AF-A0A7J2NL82-F1
#
_cell.length_a   1.000
_cell.length_b   1.000
_cell.length_c   1.000
_cell.angle_alpha   90.00
_cell.angle_beta   90.00
_cell.angle_gamma   90.00
#
_symmetry.space_group_name_H-M   'P 1'
#
loop_
_entity.id
_entity.type
_entity.pdbx_description
1 polymer ?
#
loop_
_entity_poly.entity_id
_entity_poly.type
_entity_poly.pdbx_seq_one_letter_code
_entity_poly.pdbx_strand_id
1 'polypeptide(L)'
;MKSSEKDQVDISQHILENIPPQAEVTRIEYEGPALAVYTKKPEVLVEQSHIIAEIVKLIRKRIVVRSDPSIRAKERDTERIIK
;
A
#
# COMPACT_ATOMS: atom_id res chain seq x y z
N MET A 1 -20.56 -16.94 8.51
CA MET A 1 -19.68 -15.90 7.92
C MET A 1 -18.31 -15.89 8.60
N LYS A 2 -17.36 -16.77 8.21
CA LYS A 2 -15.96 -16.77 8.72
C LYS A 2 -14.90 -17.01 7.63
N SER A 3 -15.30 -17.07 6.35
CA SER A 3 -14.39 -17.36 5.24
C SER A 3 -13.50 -16.17 4.88
N SER A 4 -14.03 -14.94 4.97
CA SER A 4 -13.36 -13.75 4.44
C SER A 4 -12.10 -13.32 5.20
N GLU A 5 -12.01 -13.57 6.52
CA GLU A 5 -10.83 -13.18 7.32
C GLU A 5 -9.59 -14.03 6.98
N LYS A 6 -9.76 -15.32 6.69
CA LYS A 6 -8.63 -16.18 6.29
C LYS A 6 -8.04 -15.75 4.96
N ASP A 7 -8.90 -15.52 3.96
CA ASP A 7 -8.46 -15.04 2.64
C ASP A 7 -7.76 -13.66 2.76
N GLN A 8 -8.17 -12.83 3.72
CA GLN A 8 -7.58 -11.52 3.96
C GLN A 8 -6.15 -11.61 4.48
N VAL A 9 -5.90 -12.51 5.44
CA VAL A 9 -4.57 -12.75 6.02
C VAL A 9 -3.63 -13.30 4.95
N ASP A 10 -4.07 -14.28 4.17
CA ASP A 10 -3.26 -14.90 3.10
C ASP A 10 -2.83 -13.88 2.04
N ILE A 11 -3.76 -13.01 1.61
CA ILE A 11 -3.48 -11.94 0.65
C ILE A 11 -2.49 -10.92 1.24
N SER A 12 -2.67 -10.53 2.49
CA SER A 12 -1.77 -9.56 3.14
C SER A 12 -0.35 -10.09 3.30
N GLN A 13 -0.18 -11.38 3.63
CA GLN A 13 1.13 -12.02 3.70
C GLN A 13 1.80 -12.10 2.33
N HIS A 14 1.07 -12.53 1.29
CA HIS A 14 1.61 -12.56 -0.08
C HIS A 14 2.10 -11.19 -0.54
N ILE A 15 1.40 -10.11 -0.19
CA ILE A 15 1.82 -8.76 -0.54
C ILE A 15 3.08 -8.37 0.21
N LEU A 16 3.17 -8.68 1.51
CA LEU A 16 4.36 -8.39 2.31
C LEU A 16 5.60 -9.17 1.86
N GLU A 17 5.43 -10.40 1.38
CA GLU A 17 6.52 -11.23 0.86
C GLU A 17 7.08 -10.72 -0.48
N ASN A 18 6.22 -10.13 -1.33
CA ASN A 18 6.61 -9.64 -2.64
C ASN A 18 7.05 -8.16 -2.63
N ILE A 19 6.62 -7.38 -1.63
CA ILE A 19 7.00 -5.98 -1.51
C ILE A 19 8.40 -5.86 -0.89
N PRO A 20 9.26 -4.98 -1.44
CA PRO A 20 10.57 -4.69 -0.85
C PRO A 20 10.43 -4.22 0.61
N PRO A 21 11.16 -4.83 1.57
CA PRO A 21 11.15 -4.40 2.98
C PRO A 21 11.52 -2.91 3.15
N GLN A 22 12.28 -2.37 2.21
CA GLN A 22 12.69 -0.96 2.14
C GLN A 22 11.50 0.00 2.03
N ALA A 23 10.36 -0.46 1.49
CA ALA A 23 9.14 0.35 1.41
C ALA A 23 8.51 0.59 2.80
N GLU A 24 8.86 -0.18 3.83
CA GLU A 24 8.29 -0.03 5.18
C GLU A 24 6.76 0.05 5.16
N VAL A 25 6.13 -1.05 4.71
CA VAL A 25 4.67 -1.19 4.72
C VAL A 25 4.18 -1.19 6.17
N THR A 26 3.25 -0.30 6.49
CA THR A 26 2.71 -0.14 7.84
C THR A 26 1.35 -0.81 7.98
N ARG A 27 0.48 -0.70 6.96
CA ARG A 27 -0.90 -1.21 6.99
C ARG A 27 -1.36 -1.62 5.60
N ILE A 28 -2.20 -2.65 5.55
CA ILE A 28 -2.89 -3.09 4.33
C ILE A 28 -4.38 -3.17 4.66
N GLU A 29 -5.20 -2.37 3.98
CA GLU A 29 -6.63 -2.24 4.26
C GLU A 29 -7.46 -2.30 2.97
N TYR A 30 -8.68 -2.84 3.07
CA TYR A 30 -9.61 -2.87 1.94
C TYR A 30 -10.41 -1.56 1.92
N GLU A 31 -10.09 -0.69 0.96
CA GLU A 31 -10.78 0.58 0.74
C GLU A 31 -11.73 0.42 -0.46
N GLY A 32 -12.94 -0.04 -0.17
CA GLY A 32 -13.98 -0.28 -1.18
C GLY A 32 -13.54 -1.37 -2.17
N PRO A 33 -13.49 -1.09 -3.49
CA PRO A 33 -13.09 -2.07 -4.50
C PRO A 33 -11.56 -2.27 -4.60
N ALA A 34 -10.75 -1.46 -3.91
CA ALA A 34 -9.31 -1.48 -3.99
C ALA A 34 -8.66 -1.90 -2.66
N LEU A 35 -7.47 -2.48 -2.75
CA LEU A 35 -6.61 -2.78 -1.62
C LEU A 35 -5.60 -1.65 -1.42
N ALA A 36 -5.73 -0.91 -0.34
CA ALA A 36 -4.85 0.19 0.02
C ALA A 36 -3.64 -0.34 0.79
N VAL A 37 -2.44 -0.02 0.31
CA VAL A 37 -1.16 -0.35 0.95
C VAL A 37 -0.53 0.94 1.44
N TYR A 38 -0.42 1.07 2.76
CA TYR A 38 0.20 2.21 3.43
C TYR A 38 1.69 1.96 3.66
N THR A 39 2.52 2.93 3.28
CA THR A 39 3.98 2.84 3.30
C THR A 39 4.61 4.13 3.82
N LYS A 40 5.67 4.02 4.62
CA LYS A 40 6.47 5.19 5.04
C LYS A 40 7.43 5.68 3.96
N LYS A 41 7.75 4.85 2.97
CA LYS A 41 8.66 5.16 1.86
C LYS A 41 7.96 4.88 0.53
N PRO A 42 6.96 5.69 0.16
CA PRO A 42 6.23 5.50 -1.10
C PRO A 42 7.14 5.61 -2.33
N GLU A 43 8.24 6.36 -2.23
CA GLU A 43 9.24 6.52 -3.29
C GLU A 43 9.77 5.18 -3.82
N VAL A 44 10.05 4.23 -2.93
CA VAL A 44 10.55 2.89 -3.29
C VAL A 44 9.55 2.15 -4.19
N LEU A 45 8.26 2.24 -3.88
CA LEU A 45 7.20 1.58 -4.66
C LEU A 45 6.91 2.30 -5.98
N VAL A 46 7.20 3.61 -6.05
CA VAL A 46 7.10 4.39 -7.29
C VAL A 46 8.25 4.03 -8.23
N GLU A 47 9.49 4.01 -7.73
CA GLU A 47 10.67 3.61 -8.48
C GLU A 47 10.56 2.16 -8.97
N GLN A 48 10.09 1.26 -8.10
CA GLN A 48 9.91 -0.17 -8.40
C GLN A 48 8.46 -0.55 -8.71
N SER A 49 7.78 0.29 -9.50
CA SER A 49 6.34 0.11 -9.83
C SER A 49 5.98 -1.22 -10.49
N HIS A 50 6.94 -1.90 -11.13
CA HIS A 50 6.75 -3.25 -11.71
C HIS A 50 6.35 -4.30 -10.67
N ILE A 51 6.83 -4.18 -9.43
CA ILE A 51 6.53 -5.11 -8.33
C ILE A 51 5.02 -5.08 -8.05
N ILE A 52 4.43 -3.88 -7.96
CA ILE A 52 2.98 -3.73 -7.75
C ILE A 52 2.21 -4.36 -8.92
N ALA A 53 2.67 -4.19 -10.16
CA ALA A 53 2.02 -4.79 -11.32
C ALA A 53 2.03 -6.32 -11.29
N GLU A 54 3.11 -6.95 -10.83
CA GLU A 54 3.20 -8.40 -10.66
C GLU A 54 2.25 -8.92 -9.58
N ILE A 55 2.19 -8.23 -8.44
CA ILE A 55 1.28 -8.57 -7.34
C ILE A 55 -0.18 -8.45 -7.81
N VAL A 56 -0.53 -7.39 -8.55
CA VAL A 56 -1.87 -7.21 -9.12
C VAL A 56 -2.24 -8.36 -10.06
N LYS A 57 -1.30 -8.84 -10.89
CA LYS A 57 -1.54 -9.99 -11.79
C LYS A 57 -1.83 -11.28 -11.02
N LEU A 58 -1.16 -11.48 -9.89
CA LEU A 58 -1.32 -12.68 -9.05
C LEU A 58 -2.63 -12.63 -8.26
N ILE A 59 -2.93 -11.51 -7.60
CA ILE A 59 -4.07 -11.37 -6.68
C ILE A 59 -5.36 -10.99 -7.43
N ARG A 60 -5.25 -10.45 -8.66
CA ARG A 60 -6.36 -9.96 -9.50
C ARG A 60 -7.26 -8.93 -8.79
N LYS A 61 -6.68 -8.14 -7.89
CA LYS A 61 -7.33 -7.02 -7.21
C LYS A 61 -6.58 -5.72 -7.52
N ARG A 62 -7.31 -4.61 -7.55
CA ARG A 62 -6.71 -3.28 -7.72
C ARG A 62 -5.97 -2.90 -6.45
N ILE A 63 -4.67 -2.63 -6.55
CA ILE A 63 -3.84 -2.16 -5.45
C ILE A 63 -3.64 -0.65 -5.59
N VAL A 64 -3.73 0.07 -4.47
CA VAL A 64 -3.49 1.51 -4.37
C VAL A 64 -2.41 1.75 -3.32
N VAL A 65 -1.31 2.36 -3.73
CA VAL A 65 -0.22 2.74 -2.82
C VAL A 65 -0.54 4.10 -2.21
N ARG A 66 -0.46 4.20 -0.88
CA ARG A 66 -0.65 5.46 -0.14
C ARG A 66 0.51 5.71 0.82
N SER A 67 0.86 6.97 1.00
CA SER A 67 1.80 7.37 2.05
C SER A 67 1.18 7.17 3.43
N ASP A 68 1.94 6.65 4.39
CA ASP A 68 1.48 6.49 5.76
C ASP A 68 1.06 7.85 6.36
N PRO A 69 -0.07 7.95 7.08
CA PRO A 69 -0.51 9.20 7.68
C PRO A 69 0.52 9.88 8.58
N SER A 70 1.43 9.12 9.21
CA SER A 70 2.45 9.66 10.14
C SER A 70 3.55 10.48 9.45
N ILE A 71 3.82 10.24 8.16
CA ILE A 71 4.85 10.97 7.40
C ILE A 71 4.29 12.14 6.60
N ARG A 72 2.96 12.32 6.58
CA ARG A 72 2.32 13.40 5.83
C ARG A 72 2.51 14.72 6.57
N ALA A 73 2.95 15.74 5.84
CA ALA A 73 2.95 17.10 6.36
C ALA A 73 1.52 17.57 6.64
N LYS A 74 1.36 18.50 7.59
CA LYS A 74 0.06 19.12 7.87
C LYS A 74 -0.38 19.94 6.66
N GLU A 75 -1.70 20.07 6.46
CA GLU A 75 -2.25 20.86 5.35
C GLU A 75 -1.66 22.27 5.27
N ARG A 76 -1.65 23.01 6.39
CA ARG A 76 -1.13 24.38 6.45
C ARG A 76 0.34 24.50 6.05
N ASP A 77 1.16 23.51 6.40
CA ASP A 77 2.59 23.51 6.08
C ASP A 77 2.81 23.13 4.62
N THR A 78 2.01 22.18 4.12
CA THR A 78 2.03 21.73 2.72
C THR A 78 1.60 22.84 1.76
N GLU A 79 0.56 23.61 2.11
CA GLU A 79 0.09 24.76 1.31
C GLU A 79 1.20 25.80 1.08
N ARG A 80 2.08 26.00 2.07
CA ARG A 80 3.20 26.96 1.97
C ARG A 80 4.34 26.46 1.10
N ILE A 81 4.51 25.14 0.98
CA ILE A 81 5.58 24.53 0.16
C ILE A 81 5.19 24.48 -1.31
N ILE A 82 3.89 24.28 -1.61
CA ILE A 82 3.39 24.12 -2.98
C ILE A 82 3.12 25.48 -3.66
N LYS A 83 2.86 26.54 -2.88
CA LYS A 83 2.68 27.91 -3.40
C LYS A 83 3.98 28.54 -3.85
#